data_AF-A0A2W6CA17-F1
#
_entry.id   AF-A0A2W6CA17-F1
#
_cell.length_a   1.000
_cell.length_b   1.000
_cell.length_c   1.000
_cell.angle_alpha   90.00
_cell.angle_beta   90.00
_cell.angle_gamma   90.00
#
_symmetry.space_group_name_H-M   'P 1'
#
loop_
_entity.id
_entity.type
_entity.pdbx_description
1 polymer ?
#
loop_
_entity_poly.entity_id
_entity_poly.type
_entity_poly.pdbx_seq_one_letter_code
_entity_poly.pdbx_strand_id
1 'polypeptide(L)'
;MSLPEVVSGEEWLAARKQLLAHEKELTRRRDRLNAERRRLPMVRVEKQYVTPAENVAAGTPIYVEGEQPIEMPGSSCFLRDGEEIFHTYSMYARGAEMLGGSYYWLDLTALGRQEDWEEPKGRASAAWPAVPDFSE
;
A
#
# COMPACT_ATOMS: atom_id res chain seq x y z
N MET A 1 -3.48 22.02 29.66
CA MET A 1 -4.06 20.86 28.94
C MET A 1 -4.94 20.13 29.93
N SER A 2 -6.20 19.86 29.60
CA SER A 2 -7.10 19.05 30.43
C SER A 2 -6.97 17.60 30.03
N LEU A 3 -6.87 16.72 31.03
CA LEU A 3 -6.98 15.28 30.80
C LEU A 3 -8.43 14.91 30.47
N PRO A 4 -8.66 13.75 29.82
CA PRO A 4 -10.00 13.18 29.71
C PRO A 4 -10.65 12.95 31.07
N GLU A 5 -11.97 12.84 31.08
CA GLU A 5 -12.77 12.55 32.28
C GLU A 5 -12.42 11.18 32.88
N VAL A 6 -12.30 11.12 34.20
CA VAL A 6 -12.08 9.88 34.96
C VAL A 6 -13.43 9.35 35.43
N VAL A 7 -13.88 8.24 34.87
CA VAL A 7 -15.20 7.62 35.11
C VAL A 7 -15.08 6.25 35.77
N SER A 8 -16.20 5.67 36.18
CA SER A 8 -16.25 4.29 36.68
C SER A 8 -15.94 3.27 35.56
N GLY A 9 -15.59 2.04 35.96
CA GLY A 9 -15.33 0.96 34.99
C GLY A 9 -16.55 0.59 34.13
N GLU A 10 -17.76 0.70 34.68
CA GLU A 10 -19.00 0.41 33.96
C GLU A 10 -19.29 1.46 32.88
N GLU A 11 -19.15 2.74 33.22
CA GLU A 11 -19.30 3.86 32.28
C GLU A 11 -18.25 3.79 31.17
N TRP A 12 -16.99 3.53 31.53
CA TRP A 12 -15.92 3.32 30.56
C TRP A 12 -16.23 2.17 29.60
N LEU A 13 -16.73 1.04 30.11
CA LEU A 13 -17.06 -0.12 29.29
C LEU A 13 -18.20 0.19 28.31
N ALA A 14 -19.22 0.94 28.74
CA ALA A 14 -20.31 1.37 27.89
C ALA A 14 -19.81 2.27 26.75
N ALA A 15 -18.99 3.27 27.07
CA ALA A 15 -18.37 4.16 26.08
C ALA A 15 -17.46 3.40 25.11
N ARG A 16 -16.63 2.48 25.61
CA ARG A 16 -15.74 1.66 24.77
C ARG A 16 -16.51 0.77 23.80
N LYS A 17 -17.65 0.20 24.20
CA LYS A 17 -18.46 -0.63 23.30
C LYS A 17 -19.03 0.19 22.13
N GLN A 18 -19.42 1.44 22.38
CA GLN A 18 -19.87 2.35 21.34
C GLN A 18 -18.71 2.68 20.37
N LEU A 19 -17.54 3.03 20.91
CA LEU A 19 -16.35 3.30 20.10
C LEU A 19 -15.93 2.09 19.26
N LEU A 20 -15.94 0.89 19.85
CA LEU A 20 -15.59 -0.35 19.16
C LEU A 20 -16.47 -0.62 17.93
N ALA A 21 -17.75 -0.21 17.96
CA ALA A 21 -18.61 -0.31 16.78
C ALA A 21 -18.11 0.58 15.63
N HIS A 22 -17.64 1.80 15.95
CA HIS A 22 -17.07 2.72 14.96
C HIS A 22 -15.71 2.23 14.44
N GLU A 23 -14.86 1.68 15.31
CA GLU A 23 -13.58 1.09 14.92
C GLU A 23 -13.78 -0.09 13.96
N LYS A 24 -14.74 -0.97 14.23
CA LYS A 24 -15.09 -2.07 13.33
C LYS A 24 -15.61 -1.59 11.97
N GLU A 25 -16.40 -0.53 11.95
CA GLU A 25 -16.85 0.08 10.69
C GLU A 25 -15.67 0.66 9.90
N LEU A 26 -14.72 1.31 10.58
CA LEU A 26 -13.49 1.79 9.95
C LEU A 26 -12.68 0.62 9.35
N THR A 27 -12.58 -0.51 10.05
CA THR A 27 -11.95 -1.73 9.51
C THR A 27 -12.65 -2.19 8.23
N ARG A 28 -13.98 -2.31 8.24
CA ARG A 28 -14.74 -2.74 7.04
C ARG A 28 -14.61 -1.78 5.87
N ARG A 29 -14.58 -0.47 6.14
CA ARG A 29 -14.35 0.55 5.10
C ARG A 29 -12.97 0.42 4.48
N ARG A 30 -11.95 0.15 5.30
CA ARG A 30 -10.61 -0.15 4.80
C ARG A 30 -10.60 -1.41 3.94
N ASP A 31 -11.29 -2.48 4.35
CA ASP A 31 -11.35 -3.71 3.54
C ASP A 31 -11.98 -3.44 2.17
N ARG A 32 -13.04 -2.61 2.11
CA ARG A 32 -13.64 -2.15 0.85
C ARG A 32 -12.65 -1.35 0.01
N LEU A 33 -11.97 -0.36 0.60
CA LEU A 33 -10.96 0.44 -0.09
C LEU A 33 -9.82 -0.43 -0.65
N ASN A 34 -9.35 -1.41 0.12
CA ASN A 34 -8.33 -2.34 -0.34
C ASN A 34 -8.84 -3.21 -1.50
N ALA A 35 -10.10 -3.64 -1.46
CA ALA A 35 -10.71 -4.34 -2.58
C ALA A 35 -10.85 -3.45 -3.83
N GLU A 36 -11.11 -2.15 -3.67
CA GLU A 36 -11.12 -1.19 -4.78
C GLU A 36 -9.73 -0.99 -5.38
N ARG A 37 -8.70 -0.82 -4.53
CA ARG A 37 -7.30 -0.74 -4.97
C ARG A 37 -6.88 -1.93 -5.83
N ARG A 38 -7.27 -3.14 -5.44
CA ARG A 38 -6.97 -4.37 -6.18
C ARG A 38 -7.70 -4.49 -7.52
N ARG A 39 -8.76 -3.69 -7.74
CA ARG A 39 -9.47 -3.63 -9.02
C ARG A 39 -8.91 -2.55 -9.95
N LEU A 40 -7.93 -1.77 -9.51
CA LEU A 40 -7.31 -0.79 -10.38
C LEU A 40 -6.64 -1.47 -11.57
N PRO A 41 -6.77 -0.90 -12.79
CA PRO A 41 -5.97 -1.34 -13.91
C PRO A 41 -4.49 -1.07 -13.61
N MET A 42 -3.63 -1.92 -14.15
CA MET A 42 -2.18 -1.80 -14.02
C MET A 42 -1.56 -1.34 -15.34
N VAL A 43 -0.45 -0.62 -15.26
CA VAL A 43 0.26 -0.10 -16.43
C VAL A 43 1.59 -0.81 -16.55
N ARG A 44 1.90 -1.32 -17.75
CA ARG A 44 3.20 -1.95 -18.00
C ARG A 44 4.33 -0.93 -17.81
N VAL A 45 5.35 -1.32 -17.08
CA VAL A 45 6.56 -0.51 -16.89
C VAL A 45 7.44 -0.67 -18.11
N GLU A 46 7.42 0.34 -18.99
CA GLU A 46 8.29 0.38 -20.18
C GLU A 46 9.59 1.14 -19.93
N LYS A 47 9.64 1.90 -18.83
CA LYS A 47 10.77 2.76 -18.49
C LYS A 47 11.96 1.90 -18.08
N GLN A 48 13.03 2.00 -18.88
CA GLN A 48 14.34 1.45 -18.52
C GLN A 48 15.03 2.39 -17.52
N TYR A 49 15.75 1.82 -16.56
CA TYR A 49 16.58 2.61 -15.65
C TYR A 49 17.71 3.26 -16.45
N VAL A 50 17.71 4.58 -16.49
CA VAL A 50 18.69 5.38 -17.22
C VAL A 50 19.67 6.03 -16.26
N THR A 51 20.90 6.17 -16.71
CA THR A 51 21.98 6.84 -15.97
C THR A 51 21.69 8.32 -15.78
N PRO A 52 22.35 8.99 -14.82
CA PRO A 52 22.25 10.44 -14.67
C PRO A 52 22.55 11.21 -15.97
N ALA A 53 23.58 10.79 -16.71
CA ALA A 53 23.97 11.41 -17.98
C ALA A 53 22.86 11.28 -19.04
N GLU A 54 22.21 10.12 -19.13
CA GLU A 54 21.09 9.90 -20.04
C GLU A 54 19.85 10.72 -19.67
N ASN A 55 19.56 10.91 -18.37
CA ASN A 55 18.47 11.80 -17.92
C ASN A 55 18.72 13.26 -18.31
N VAL A 56 19.96 13.74 -18.18
CA VAL A 56 20.35 15.09 -18.61
C VAL A 56 20.23 15.21 -20.13
N ALA A 57 20.74 14.22 -20.88
CA ALA A 57 20.66 14.19 -22.34
C ALA A 57 19.21 14.13 -22.85
N ALA A 58 18.30 13.48 -22.11
CA ALA A 58 16.87 13.42 -22.41
C ALA A 58 16.11 14.72 -22.09
N GLY A 59 16.80 15.78 -21.63
CA GLY A 59 16.19 17.07 -21.31
C GLY A 59 15.46 17.09 -19.97
N THR A 60 15.74 16.12 -19.09
CA THR A 60 15.18 16.05 -17.74
C THR A 60 16.26 16.12 -16.65
N PRO A 61 17.12 17.17 -16.66
CA PRO A 61 18.18 17.31 -15.67
C PRO A 61 17.64 17.47 -14.25
N ILE A 62 16.37 17.89 -14.10
CA ILE A 62 15.69 18.05 -12.81
C ILE A 62 15.67 16.78 -11.93
N TYR A 63 15.80 15.59 -12.51
CA TYR A 63 15.91 14.33 -11.74
C TYR A 63 17.32 14.06 -11.19
N VAL A 64 18.31 14.86 -11.59
CA VAL A 64 19.73 14.67 -11.30
C VAL A 64 20.33 15.91 -10.62
N GLU A 65 19.88 17.08 -11.04
CA GLU A 65 20.40 18.40 -10.67
C GLU A 65 19.34 19.13 -9.86
N GLY A 66 19.64 19.36 -8.57
CA GLY A 66 18.79 20.09 -7.65
C GLY A 66 19.33 20.03 -6.23
N GLU A 67 19.10 21.08 -5.44
CA GLU A 67 19.49 21.11 -4.02
C GLU A 67 18.58 20.23 -3.14
N GLN A 68 17.39 19.88 -3.63
CA GLN A 68 16.37 19.08 -2.95
C GLN A 68 15.80 18.03 -3.92
N PRO A 69 15.51 16.78 -3.47
CA PRO A 69 14.79 15.81 -4.27
C PRO A 69 13.41 16.35 -4.67
N ILE A 70 13.05 16.25 -5.96
CA ILE A 70 11.68 16.55 -6.42
C ILE A 70 10.69 15.42 -6.16
N GLU A 71 11.20 14.22 -5.85
CA GLU A 71 10.42 13.07 -5.43
C GLU A 71 9.99 13.24 -3.96
N MET A 72 8.69 13.31 -3.73
CA MET A 72 8.09 13.33 -2.39
C MET A 72 7.98 11.91 -1.82
N PRO A 73 7.97 11.73 -0.48
CA PRO A 73 7.79 10.41 0.12
C PRO A 73 6.51 9.75 -0.40
N GLY A 74 6.68 8.56 -0.95
CA GLY A 74 5.63 7.77 -1.56
C GLY A 74 5.97 6.29 -1.54
N SER A 75 4.98 5.48 -1.88
CA SER A 75 5.13 4.03 -1.97
C SER A 75 4.40 3.53 -3.19
N SER A 76 5.08 2.72 -3.98
CA SER A 76 4.57 2.15 -5.22
C SER A 76 4.62 0.63 -5.15
N CYS A 77 3.58 -0.02 -5.66
CA CYS A 77 3.48 -1.47 -5.74
C CYS A 77 3.57 -1.92 -7.20
N PHE A 78 4.40 -2.93 -7.43
CA PHE A 78 4.60 -3.53 -8.75
C PHE A 78 4.24 -5.02 -8.70
N LEU A 79 3.72 -5.53 -9.81
CA LEU A 79 3.45 -6.95 -10.02
C LEU A 79 4.32 -7.42 -11.19
N ARG A 80 5.01 -8.54 -11.02
CA ARG A 80 5.72 -9.22 -12.09
C ARG A 80 4.86 -10.39 -12.58
N ASP A 81 4.62 -10.46 -13.88
CA ASP A 81 3.97 -11.58 -14.56
C ASP A 81 4.87 -12.02 -15.73
N GLY A 82 5.53 -13.17 -15.55
CA GLY A 82 6.61 -13.62 -16.43
C GLY A 82 7.79 -12.64 -16.48
N GLU A 83 8.11 -12.15 -17.69
CA GLU A 83 9.14 -11.14 -17.93
C GLU A 83 8.63 -9.70 -17.82
N GLU A 84 7.31 -9.51 -17.74
CA GLU A 84 6.71 -8.18 -17.70
C GLU A 84 6.52 -7.69 -16.26
N ILE A 85 6.73 -6.39 -16.06
CA ILE A 85 6.51 -5.69 -14.79
C ILE A 85 5.40 -4.67 -14.99
N PHE A 86 4.45 -4.66 -14.07
CA PHE A 86 3.31 -3.76 -14.07
C PHE A 86 3.33 -2.89 -12.82
N HIS A 87 3.13 -1.58 -13.00
CA HIS A 87 2.82 -0.67 -11.91
C HIS A 87 1.33 -0.77 -11.57
N THR A 88 1.03 -1.10 -10.31
CA THR A 88 -0.34 -1.45 -9.88
C THR A 88 -0.96 -0.41 -8.96
N TYR A 89 -0.16 0.26 -8.14
CA TYR A 89 -0.63 1.27 -7.21
C TYR A 89 0.48 2.20 -6.78
N SER A 90 0.13 3.46 -6.48
CA SER A 90 0.99 4.40 -5.76
C SER A 90 0.19 5.21 -4.76
N MET A 91 0.85 5.60 -3.69
CA MET A 91 0.36 6.59 -2.75
C MET A 91 1.48 7.53 -2.33
N TYR A 92 1.11 8.75 -1.97
CA TYR A 92 2.03 9.84 -1.66
C TYR A 92 1.59 10.57 -0.39
N ALA A 93 2.49 11.38 0.17
CA ALA A 93 2.23 12.24 1.32
C ALA A 93 1.63 11.44 2.49
N ARG A 94 0.50 11.89 3.05
CA ARG A 94 -0.18 11.23 4.18
C ARG A 94 -0.61 9.79 3.91
N GLY A 95 -0.68 9.38 2.63
CA GLY A 95 -0.88 7.97 2.28
C GLY A 95 0.24 7.08 2.81
N ALA A 96 1.49 7.58 2.78
CA ALA A 96 2.66 6.86 3.27
C ALA A 96 2.74 6.80 4.81
N GLU A 97 2.07 7.70 5.53
CA GLU A 97 2.02 7.67 7.01
C GLU A 97 1.26 6.45 7.56
N MET A 98 0.38 5.85 6.76
CA MET A 98 -0.49 4.75 7.18
C MET A 98 0.16 3.37 7.06
N LEU A 99 1.45 3.32 6.72
CA LEU A 99 2.24 2.11 6.61
C LEU A 99 2.65 1.61 8.00
N GLY A 100 1.76 0.84 8.62
CA GLY A 100 2.03 0.15 9.88
C GLY A 100 2.82 -1.16 9.68
N GLY A 101 2.37 -2.23 10.35
CA GLY A 101 2.97 -3.57 10.23
C GLY A 101 2.83 -4.18 8.82
N SER A 102 3.51 -5.31 8.59
CA SER A 102 3.63 -6.02 7.30
C SER A 102 2.30 -6.22 6.55
N TYR A 103 1.21 -6.47 7.26
CA TYR A 103 -0.12 -6.65 6.65
C TYR A 103 -0.66 -5.42 5.92
N TYR A 104 -0.27 -4.21 6.32
CA TYR A 104 -0.63 -3.00 5.57
C TYR A 104 0.07 -2.95 4.22
N TRP A 105 1.30 -3.44 4.14
CA TRP A 105 2.01 -3.51 2.87
C TRP A 105 1.37 -4.51 1.92
N LEU A 106 1.04 -5.70 2.43
CA LEU A 106 0.35 -6.72 1.64
C LEU A 106 -0.98 -6.19 1.08
N ASP A 107 -1.75 -5.43 1.85
CA ASP A 107 -3.02 -4.86 1.42
C ASP A 107 -2.93 -3.97 0.16
N LEU A 108 -1.79 -3.29 -0.02
CA LEU A 108 -1.57 -2.37 -1.14
C LEU A 108 -1.13 -3.10 -2.41
N THR A 109 -0.63 -4.34 -2.29
CA THR A 109 -0.23 -5.13 -3.45
C THR A 109 -1.45 -5.65 -4.22
N ALA A 110 -1.28 -5.88 -5.52
CA ALA A 110 -2.32 -6.48 -6.36
C ALA A 110 -2.83 -7.84 -5.84
N LEU A 111 -1.93 -8.60 -5.20
CA LEU A 111 -2.22 -9.92 -4.65
C LEU A 111 -2.84 -9.88 -3.24
N GLY A 112 -2.76 -8.75 -2.52
CA GLY A 112 -3.27 -8.64 -1.15
C GLY A 112 -2.63 -9.62 -0.18
N ARG A 113 -3.37 -9.98 0.88
CA ARG A 113 -2.89 -10.93 1.91
C ARG A 113 -3.14 -12.40 1.57
N GLN A 114 -3.93 -12.68 0.53
CA GLN A 114 -4.37 -14.03 0.16
C GLN A 114 -5.23 -14.71 1.24
N GLU A 115 -6.06 -13.93 1.93
CA GLU A 115 -6.96 -14.43 2.97
C GLU A 115 -8.35 -14.75 2.41
N ASP A 116 -9.03 -15.72 3.02
CA ASP A 116 -10.33 -16.25 2.56
C ASP A 116 -11.45 -15.20 2.51
N TRP A 117 -11.35 -14.11 3.27
CA TRP A 117 -12.34 -13.03 3.32
C TRP A 117 -12.07 -11.89 2.34
N GLU A 118 -10.89 -11.84 1.71
CA GLU A 118 -10.51 -10.73 0.84
C GLU A 118 -11.16 -10.83 -0.55
N GLU A 119 -11.51 -9.68 -1.12
CA GLU A 119 -12.01 -9.55 -2.49
C GLU A 119 -11.03 -8.76 -3.38
N PRO A 120 -11.03 -9.00 -4.71
CA PRO A 120 -11.72 -10.11 -5.40
C PRO A 120 -11.08 -11.48 -5.11
N LYS A 121 -11.84 -12.57 -5.24
CA LYS A 121 -11.29 -13.95 -5.16
C LYS A 121 -10.42 -14.30 -6.38
N GLY A 122 -9.61 -15.36 -6.24
CA GLY A 122 -8.86 -15.95 -7.36
C GLY A 122 -7.67 -15.13 -7.86
N ARG A 123 -7.11 -14.27 -7.01
CA ARG A 123 -5.96 -13.39 -7.35
C ARG A 123 -4.63 -14.15 -7.49
N ALA A 124 -4.51 -15.31 -6.87
CA ALA A 124 -3.39 -16.22 -7.08
C ALA A 124 -3.92 -17.65 -7.22
N SER A 125 -3.26 -18.44 -8.07
CA SER A 125 -3.57 -19.86 -8.28
C SER A 125 -3.17 -20.74 -7.09
N ALA A 126 -2.17 -20.30 -6.32
CA ALA A 126 -1.73 -20.91 -5.08
C ALA A 126 -1.08 -19.85 -4.17
N ALA A 127 -1.02 -20.12 -2.87
CA ALA A 127 -0.17 -19.34 -1.98
C ALA A 127 1.29 -19.54 -2.39
N TRP A 128 1.99 -18.45 -2.68
CA TRP A 128 3.41 -18.52 -3.03
C TRP A 128 4.18 -18.99 -1.80
N PRO A 129 5.07 -19.99 -1.93
CA PRO A 129 5.88 -20.42 -0.81
C PRO A 129 6.76 -19.26 -0.33
N ALA A 130 7.01 -19.18 0.98
CA ALA A 130 7.93 -18.19 1.56
C ALA A 130 9.40 -18.41 1.17
N VAL A 131 9.66 -19.42 0.33
CA VAL A 131 10.98 -19.71 -0.25
C VAL A 131 10.99 -19.07 -1.64
N PRO A 132 11.72 -17.96 -1.83
CA PRO A 132 11.91 -17.41 -3.16
C PRO A 132 12.68 -18.41 -4.02
N ASP A 133 12.15 -18.69 -5.20
CA ASP A 133 12.84 -19.43 -6.24
C ASP A 133 13.62 -18.43 -7.11
N PHE A 134 14.94 -18.56 -7.11
CA PHE A 134 15.84 -17.76 -7.93
C PHE A 134 16.44 -18.58 -9.08
N SER A 135 15.92 -19.78 -9.34
CA SER A 135 16.27 -20.50 -10.55
C SER A 135 15.66 -19.80 -11.76
N GLU A 136 16.51 -19.49 -12.74
CA GLU A 136 16.12 -18.95 -14.05
C GLU A 136 15.58 -20.05 -14.97
#